data_AF-A0A399I3P3-F1
#
_entry.id   AF-A0A399I3P3-F1
#
_cell.length_a   1.000
_cell.length_b   1.000
_cell.length_c   1.000
_cell.angle_alpha   90.00
_cell.angle_beta   90.00
_cell.angle_gamma   90.00
#
_symmetry.space_group_name_H-M   'P 1'
#
loop_
_entity.id
_entity.type
_entity.pdbx_description
1 polymer ?
#
loop_
_entity_poly.entity_id
_entity_poly.type
_entity_poly.pdbx_seq_one_letter_code
_entity_poly.pdbx_strand_id
1 'polypeptide(L)'
;MASEFDNIVVTGLASISAAGVGLEPLREALSDGVSRLTAVPEEVLGETGHFWGKANAFRAADFMPPLKARKFDRASLFAVVATGMALKSAGIDPGGFDPARTGIMLGCGFGGIANSEEFLREYFTKGSDGLIPMLFPNTVPNAPASNASIEHDLKGPNVTFVQRFCSAESALFMAIHILEEGRADAMVVGGVDELNPAQMRGFMSMGQLSRYAGGFGEGAGLLVLERADHARRRGARILAGVGGRRTVGLLVPGAEREGVARLLDGEPAAELVSLSGTAADVAPLVERLSGIPRLETAPLTGRSLAMGGLALVAHLLSLTGGAHGLHLAASPEGPYYAFRFRGGDPAQS
;
A
#
# COMPACT_ATOMS: atom_id res chain seq x y z
N MET A 1 -4.81 -4.25 32.63
CA MET A 1 -5.29 -3.35 31.56
C MET A 1 -5.11 -4.10 30.25
N ALA A 2 -6.07 -4.08 29.33
CA ALA A 2 -5.90 -4.68 28.01
C ALA A 2 -4.71 -4.02 27.31
N SER A 3 -3.85 -4.80 26.66
CA SER A 3 -2.73 -4.27 25.89
C SER A 3 -3.28 -3.44 24.73
N GLU A 4 -2.61 -2.37 24.35
CA GLU A 4 -3.01 -1.55 23.19
C GLU A 4 -3.05 -2.37 21.89
N PHE A 5 -2.35 -3.50 21.85
CA PHE A 5 -2.25 -4.40 20.71
C PHE A 5 -3.38 -5.45 20.66
N ASP A 6 -4.26 -5.51 21.67
CA ASP A 6 -5.23 -6.61 21.83
C ASP A 6 -6.54 -6.42 21.06
N ASN A 7 -6.76 -5.25 20.44
CA ASN A 7 -8.05 -4.89 19.83
C ASN A 7 -8.11 -5.22 18.34
N ILE A 8 -7.08 -4.84 17.59
CA ILE A 8 -7.00 -5.00 16.14
C ILE A 8 -5.74 -5.78 15.80
N VAL A 9 -5.87 -6.75 14.89
CA VAL A 9 -4.79 -7.65 14.51
C VAL A 9 -4.67 -7.75 12.99
N VAL A 10 -3.46 -8.03 12.53
CA VAL A 10 -3.17 -8.39 11.15
C VAL A 10 -3.19 -9.91 11.03
N THR A 11 -3.96 -10.44 10.10
CA THR A 11 -4.10 -11.89 9.87
C THR A 11 -3.61 -12.33 8.50
N GLY A 12 -3.57 -11.43 7.51
CA GLY A 12 -3.12 -11.73 6.15
C GLY A 12 -2.30 -10.61 5.53
N LEU A 13 -1.40 -10.98 4.62
CA LEU A 13 -0.56 -10.06 3.85
C LEU A 13 -0.50 -10.51 2.38
N ALA A 14 -0.35 -9.56 1.46
CA ALA A 14 -0.04 -9.83 0.07
C ALA A 14 0.81 -8.73 -0.56
N SER A 15 1.65 -9.11 -1.51
CA SER A 15 2.43 -8.16 -2.31
C SER A 15 2.49 -8.55 -3.79
N ILE A 16 2.42 -7.53 -4.63
CA ILE A 16 2.80 -7.53 -6.04
C ILE A 16 3.73 -6.33 -6.21
N SER A 17 4.94 -6.53 -6.72
CA SER A 17 5.90 -5.43 -6.93
C SER A 17 6.92 -5.79 -8.01
N ALA A 18 7.90 -4.92 -8.23
CA ALA A 18 9.08 -5.23 -9.05
C ALA A 18 9.86 -6.46 -8.57
N ALA A 19 9.76 -6.83 -7.29
CA ALA A 19 10.37 -8.04 -6.77
C ALA A 19 9.67 -9.32 -7.23
N GLY A 20 8.36 -9.26 -7.49
CA GLY A 20 7.57 -10.40 -7.93
C GLY A 20 6.14 -10.39 -7.40
N VAL A 21 5.45 -11.51 -7.59
CA VAL A 21 4.10 -11.76 -7.07
C VAL A 21 4.20 -12.72 -5.89
N GLY A 22 3.68 -12.33 -4.73
CA GLY A 22 3.77 -13.09 -3.49
C GLY A 22 4.71 -12.46 -2.46
N LEU A 23 4.75 -13.06 -1.27
CA LEU A 23 5.57 -12.57 -0.15
C LEU A 23 7.02 -13.04 -0.26
N GLU A 24 7.26 -14.20 -0.86
CA GLU A 24 8.58 -14.81 -1.00
C GLU A 24 9.53 -13.96 -1.84
N PRO A 25 9.16 -13.47 -3.05
CA PRO A 25 10.07 -12.61 -3.82
C PRO A 25 10.38 -11.29 -3.11
N LEU A 26 9.40 -10.75 -2.36
CA LEU A 26 9.63 -9.56 -1.52
C LEU A 26 10.60 -9.86 -0.39
N ARG A 27 10.44 -11.00 0.29
CA ARG A 27 11.36 -11.45 1.35
C ARG A 27 12.79 -11.61 0.84
N GLU A 28 12.96 -12.21 -0.33
CA GLU A 28 14.26 -12.37 -0.98
C GLU A 28 14.91 -11.01 -1.27
N ALA A 29 14.17 -10.08 -1.87
CA ALA A 29 14.67 -8.73 -2.14
C ALA A 29 15.06 -7.96 -0.86
N LEU A 30 14.31 -8.14 0.23
CA LEU A 30 14.64 -7.56 1.54
C LEU A 30 15.90 -8.19 2.14
N SER A 31 16.11 -9.49 1.92
CA SER A 31 17.23 -10.23 2.49
C SER A 31 18.55 -9.98 1.75
N ASP A 32 18.52 -9.88 0.42
CA ASP A 32 19.73 -9.68 -0.39
C ASP A 32 20.07 -8.21 -0.60
N GLY A 33 19.10 -7.30 -0.41
CA GLY A 33 19.27 -5.86 -0.59
C GLY A 33 19.50 -5.46 -2.06
N VAL A 34 19.26 -6.35 -3.02
CA VAL A 34 19.53 -6.13 -4.43
C VAL A 34 18.35 -5.40 -5.07
N SER A 35 18.63 -4.28 -5.73
CA SER A 35 17.59 -3.52 -6.43
C SER A 35 16.94 -4.33 -7.55
N ARG A 36 15.61 -4.27 -7.62
CA ARG A 36 14.78 -4.85 -8.68
C ARG A 36 14.33 -3.79 -9.68
N LEU A 37 14.90 -2.60 -9.59
CA LEU A 37 14.69 -1.53 -10.52
C LEU A 37 15.41 -1.81 -11.85
N THR A 38 14.79 -1.39 -12.94
CA THR A 38 15.38 -1.47 -14.28
C THR A 38 15.47 -0.07 -14.88
N ALA A 39 16.42 0.15 -15.79
CA ALA A 39 16.50 1.43 -16.48
C ALA A 39 15.19 1.69 -17.23
N VAL A 40 14.75 2.95 -17.20
CA VAL A 40 13.61 3.37 -18.02
C VAL A 40 14.06 3.33 -19.50
N PRO A 41 13.28 2.71 -20.41
CA PRO A 41 13.65 2.63 -21.82
C PRO A 41 13.85 4.01 -22.45
N GLU A 42 14.79 4.09 -23.39
CA GLU A 42 15.16 5.34 -24.07
C GLU A 42 13.98 5.93 -24.83
N GLU A 43 13.10 5.09 -25.40
CA GLU A 43 11.88 5.55 -26.07
C GLU A 43 10.86 6.23 -25.13
N VAL A 44 11.01 6.07 -23.81
CA VAL A 44 10.14 6.69 -22.81
C VAL A 44 10.69 8.04 -22.36
N LEU A 45 11.97 8.12 -21.99
CA LEU A 45 12.57 9.32 -21.38
C LEU A 45 13.82 9.86 -22.09
N GLY A 46 14.40 9.14 -23.06
CA GLY A 46 15.75 9.36 -23.56
C GLY A 46 16.81 8.83 -22.60
N GLU A 47 18.09 9.12 -22.88
CA GLU A 47 19.23 8.74 -22.03
C GLU A 47 19.32 9.60 -20.75
N THR A 48 18.44 9.34 -19.77
CA THR A 48 18.39 10.15 -18.52
C THR A 48 19.03 9.47 -17.31
N GLY A 49 19.28 8.16 -17.38
CA GLY A 49 19.77 7.38 -16.24
C GLY A 49 18.75 7.16 -15.11
N HIS A 50 17.45 7.31 -15.40
CA HIS A 50 16.38 7.05 -14.43
C HIS A 50 15.94 5.59 -14.45
N PHE A 51 15.41 5.11 -13.33
CA PHE A 51 14.95 3.73 -13.18
C PHE A 51 13.44 3.64 -12.90
N TRP A 52 12.87 2.45 -13.11
CA TRP A 52 11.52 2.12 -12.70
C TRP A 52 11.39 0.67 -12.20
N GLY A 53 10.41 0.45 -11.32
CA GLY A 53 10.08 -0.82 -10.71
C GLY A 53 8.78 -1.36 -11.28
N LYS A 54 8.83 -1.86 -12.51
CA LYS A 54 7.69 -2.51 -13.16
C LYS A 54 7.47 -3.91 -12.56
N ALA A 55 6.22 -4.24 -12.24
CA ALA A 55 5.84 -5.58 -11.79
C ALA A 55 5.77 -6.55 -12.99
N ASN A 56 6.92 -6.81 -13.62
CA ASN A 56 7.03 -7.58 -14.87
C ASN A 56 6.68 -9.06 -14.71
N ALA A 57 6.86 -9.61 -13.52
CA ALA A 57 6.47 -11.00 -13.20
C ALA A 57 4.95 -11.18 -13.11
N PHE A 58 4.17 -10.10 -13.00
CA PHE A 58 2.71 -10.18 -12.90
C PHE A 58 2.06 -10.43 -14.27
N ARG A 59 1.31 -11.52 -14.38
CA ARG A 59 0.50 -11.85 -15.56
C ARG A 59 -0.94 -12.12 -15.12
N ALA A 60 -1.89 -11.32 -15.58
CA ALA A 60 -3.31 -11.48 -15.22
C ALA A 60 -3.87 -12.86 -15.57
N ALA A 61 -3.37 -13.47 -16.65
CA ALA A 61 -3.79 -14.80 -17.11
C ALA A 61 -3.51 -15.93 -16.10
N ASP A 62 -2.57 -15.73 -15.16
CA ASP A 62 -2.24 -16.71 -14.12
C ASP A 62 -3.31 -16.76 -13.01
N PHE A 63 -4.18 -15.74 -12.94
CA PHE A 63 -5.16 -15.55 -11.87
C PHE A 63 -6.61 -15.53 -12.35
N MET A 64 -6.84 -15.17 -13.63
CA MET A 64 -8.20 -15.07 -14.16
C MET A 64 -8.25 -15.26 -15.68
N PRO A 65 -9.40 -15.69 -16.23
CA PRO A 65 -9.58 -15.84 -17.68
C PRO A 65 -9.35 -14.52 -18.44
N PRO A 66 -8.79 -14.55 -19.66
CA PRO A 66 -8.48 -13.33 -20.43
C PRO A 66 -9.67 -12.39 -20.65
N LEU A 67 -10.87 -12.93 -20.88
CA LEU A 67 -12.09 -12.13 -21.06
C LEU A 67 -12.48 -11.37 -19.80
N LYS A 68 -12.15 -11.90 -18.62
CA LYS A 68 -12.37 -11.24 -17.34
C LYS A 68 -11.30 -10.17 -17.09
N ALA A 69 -10.04 -10.51 -17.32
CA ALA A 69 -8.92 -9.59 -17.15
C ALA A 69 -9.07 -8.30 -17.97
N ARG A 70 -9.62 -8.39 -19.20
CA ARG A 70 -9.86 -7.23 -20.08
C ARG A 70 -10.82 -6.17 -19.53
N LYS A 71 -11.56 -6.46 -18.46
CA LYS A 71 -12.49 -5.51 -17.84
C LYS A 71 -11.80 -4.54 -16.88
N PHE A 72 -10.58 -4.84 -16.47
CA PHE A 72 -9.86 -4.14 -15.43
C PHE A 72 -8.68 -3.35 -16.01
N ASP A 73 -8.44 -2.15 -15.51
CA ASP A 73 -7.14 -1.48 -15.68
C ASP A 73 -6.02 -2.20 -14.89
N ARG A 74 -4.77 -1.79 -15.07
CA ARG A 74 -3.63 -2.47 -14.46
C ARG A 74 -3.60 -2.31 -12.95
N ALA A 75 -3.95 -1.15 -12.39
CA ALA A 75 -4.11 -0.99 -10.95
C ALA A 75 -5.25 -1.86 -10.41
N SER A 76 -6.40 -1.92 -11.09
CA SER A 76 -7.50 -2.84 -10.72
C SER A 76 -7.11 -4.31 -10.77
N LEU A 77 -6.31 -4.73 -11.75
CA LEU A 77 -5.78 -6.09 -11.82
C LEU A 77 -4.90 -6.41 -10.60
N PHE A 78 -4.01 -5.48 -10.21
CA PHE A 78 -3.21 -5.65 -8.99
C PHE A 78 -4.08 -5.73 -7.74
N ALA A 79 -5.03 -4.81 -7.58
CA ALA A 79 -5.93 -4.79 -6.41
C ALA A 79 -6.74 -6.08 -6.31
N VAL A 80 -7.39 -6.52 -7.39
CA VAL A 80 -8.17 -7.75 -7.44
C VAL A 80 -7.32 -8.95 -7.04
N VAL A 81 -6.14 -9.13 -7.64
CA VAL A 81 -5.31 -10.30 -7.37
C VAL A 81 -4.73 -10.25 -5.96
N ALA A 82 -4.19 -9.09 -5.53
CA ALA A 82 -3.63 -8.93 -4.20
C ALA A 82 -4.67 -9.10 -3.09
N THR A 83 -5.92 -8.65 -3.30
CA THR A 83 -7.01 -8.86 -2.33
C THR A 83 -7.27 -10.35 -2.13
N GLY A 84 -7.38 -11.13 -3.20
CA GLY A 84 -7.56 -12.58 -3.10
C GLY A 84 -6.38 -13.27 -2.40
N MET A 85 -5.15 -12.85 -2.68
CA MET A 85 -3.95 -13.35 -2.01
C MET A 85 -3.95 -13.02 -0.52
N ALA A 86 -4.34 -11.80 -0.15
CA ALA A 86 -4.37 -11.34 1.24
C ALA A 86 -5.45 -12.06 2.06
N LEU A 87 -6.66 -12.23 1.51
CA LEU A 87 -7.74 -13.01 2.13
C LEU A 87 -7.34 -14.47 2.33
N LYS A 88 -6.74 -15.09 1.31
CA LYS A 88 -6.20 -16.45 1.41
C LYS A 88 -5.10 -16.55 2.47
N SER A 89 -4.20 -15.56 2.54
CA SER A 89 -3.17 -15.50 3.59
C SER A 89 -3.77 -15.39 4.99
N ALA A 90 -4.95 -14.78 5.14
CA ALA A 90 -5.70 -14.71 6.40
C ALA A 90 -6.50 -15.98 6.71
N GLY A 91 -6.55 -16.97 5.82
CA GLY A 91 -7.45 -18.11 5.93
C GLY A 91 -8.92 -17.71 5.86
N ILE A 92 -9.25 -16.69 5.05
CA ILE A 92 -10.62 -16.29 4.73
C ILE A 92 -10.93 -16.85 3.34
N ASP A 93 -11.69 -17.94 3.31
CA ASP A 93 -12.13 -18.58 2.07
C ASP A 93 -13.41 -17.93 1.52
N PRO A 94 -13.64 -17.96 0.19
CA PRO A 94 -14.88 -17.51 -0.40
C PRO A 94 -16.11 -18.16 0.25
N GLY A 95 -17.06 -17.34 0.71
CA GLY A 95 -18.27 -17.80 1.41
C GLY A 95 -18.07 -18.17 2.89
N GLY A 96 -16.85 -18.11 3.41
CA GLY A 96 -16.51 -18.40 4.82
C GLY A 96 -16.53 -17.20 5.76
N PHE A 97 -17.03 -16.04 5.32
CA PHE A 97 -17.10 -14.79 6.08
C PHE A 97 -18.43 -14.09 5.84
N ASP A 98 -18.78 -13.11 6.66
CA ASP A 98 -19.95 -12.24 6.42
C ASP A 98 -19.55 -11.10 5.46
N PRO A 99 -20.11 -11.07 4.23
CA PRO A 99 -19.83 -10.03 3.25
C PRO A 99 -20.12 -8.62 3.76
N ALA A 100 -21.21 -8.42 4.50
CA ALA A 100 -21.62 -7.10 4.97
C ALA A 100 -20.71 -6.55 6.08
N ARG A 101 -19.92 -7.43 6.69
CA ARG A 101 -18.99 -7.13 7.78
C ARG A 101 -17.53 -7.14 7.33
N THR A 102 -17.28 -7.38 6.06
CA THR A 102 -15.93 -7.42 5.48
C THR A 102 -15.82 -6.34 4.41
N GLY A 103 -14.98 -5.34 4.67
CA GLY A 103 -14.80 -4.18 3.80
C GLY A 103 -13.42 -4.11 3.15
N ILE A 104 -13.21 -3.04 2.38
CA ILE A 104 -11.95 -2.73 1.74
C ILE A 104 -11.65 -1.23 1.77
N MET A 105 -10.43 -0.86 2.12
CA MET A 105 -9.96 0.52 2.03
C MET A 105 -8.60 0.56 1.37
N LEU A 106 -8.53 1.12 0.17
CA LEU A 106 -7.28 1.20 -0.60
C LEU A 106 -6.83 2.64 -0.78
N GLY A 107 -5.52 2.86 -0.67
CA GLY A 107 -4.84 4.04 -1.18
C GLY A 107 -4.42 3.86 -2.63
N CYS A 108 -4.51 4.91 -3.44
CA CYS A 108 -3.89 4.95 -4.78
C CYS A 108 -3.44 6.37 -5.13
N GLY A 109 -2.44 6.51 -5.98
CA GLY A 109 -2.02 7.81 -6.51
C GLY A 109 -2.99 8.36 -7.56
N PHE A 110 -3.17 7.59 -8.65
CA PHE A 110 -3.92 8.05 -9.83
C PHE A 110 -4.99 7.08 -10.33
N GLY A 111 -5.18 5.92 -9.68
CA GLY A 111 -6.04 4.85 -10.20
C GLY A 111 -5.54 4.29 -11.55
N GLY A 112 -6.48 3.90 -12.42
CA GLY A 112 -6.21 3.36 -13.76
C GLY A 112 -5.84 4.44 -14.79
N ILE A 113 -4.72 5.14 -14.57
CA ILE A 113 -4.30 6.29 -15.40
C ILE A 113 -4.07 5.94 -16.88
N ALA A 114 -3.69 4.70 -17.20
CA ALA A 114 -3.47 4.24 -18.56
C ALA A 114 -4.79 4.18 -19.34
N ASN A 115 -5.86 3.75 -18.68
CA ASN A 115 -7.20 3.78 -19.27
C ASN A 115 -7.70 5.22 -19.41
N SER A 116 -7.39 6.11 -18.45
CA SER A 116 -7.70 7.54 -18.57
C SER A 116 -6.97 8.19 -19.75
N GLU A 117 -5.69 7.87 -19.93
CA GLU A 117 -4.88 8.32 -21.07
C GLU A 117 -5.47 7.83 -22.39
N GLU A 118 -5.77 6.53 -22.50
CA GLU A 118 -6.34 5.94 -23.71
C GLU A 118 -7.71 6.56 -24.04
N PHE A 119 -8.60 6.67 -23.05
CA PHE A 119 -9.93 7.25 -23.21
C PHE A 119 -9.86 8.69 -23.73
N LEU A 120 -9.01 9.53 -23.13
CA LEU A 120 -8.84 10.92 -23.54
C LEU A 120 -8.15 11.05 -24.91
N ARG A 121 -7.14 10.22 -25.19
CA ARG A 121 -6.46 10.22 -26.50
C ARG A 121 -7.42 9.91 -27.64
N GLU A 122 -8.28 8.91 -27.48
CA GLU A 122 -9.27 8.56 -28.50
C GLU A 122 -10.26 9.71 -28.72
N TYR A 123 -10.73 10.35 -27.64
CA TYR A 123 -11.57 11.54 -27.74
C TYR A 123 -10.90 12.68 -28.50
N PHE A 124 -9.65 13.02 -28.18
CA PHE A 124 -8.95 14.15 -28.80
C PHE A 124 -8.55 13.88 -30.26
N THR A 125 -8.35 12.63 -30.64
CA THR A 125 -7.91 12.26 -32.00
C THR A 125 -9.06 11.96 -32.96
N LYS A 126 -10.20 11.47 -32.44
CA LYS A 126 -11.33 10.99 -33.26
C LYS A 126 -12.68 11.60 -32.86
N GLY A 127 -12.72 12.49 -31.88
CA GLY A 127 -13.97 13.04 -31.34
C GLY A 127 -14.77 12.01 -30.54
N SER A 128 -16.07 12.25 -30.42
CA SER A 128 -17.00 11.35 -29.69
C SER A 128 -17.01 9.92 -30.24
N ASP A 129 -16.79 9.75 -31.54
CA ASP A 129 -16.84 8.44 -32.22
C ASP A 129 -15.66 7.54 -31.84
N GLY A 130 -14.59 8.11 -31.30
CA GLY A 130 -13.44 7.35 -30.77
C GLY A 130 -13.63 6.82 -29.35
N LEU A 131 -14.62 7.33 -28.60
CA LEU A 131 -14.79 6.96 -27.20
C LEU A 131 -15.08 5.45 -27.06
N ILE A 132 -14.34 4.80 -26.16
CA ILE A 132 -14.53 3.38 -25.81
C ILE A 132 -15.24 3.33 -24.45
N PRO A 133 -16.57 3.08 -24.39
CA PRO A 133 -17.34 3.17 -23.14
C PRO A 133 -16.84 2.23 -22.05
N MET A 134 -16.25 1.10 -22.42
CA MET A 134 -15.72 0.10 -21.49
C MET A 134 -14.51 0.58 -20.69
N LEU A 135 -13.80 1.63 -21.14
CA LEU A 135 -12.67 2.20 -20.39
C LEU A 135 -13.13 3.11 -19.25
N PHE A 136 -14.26 3.80 -19.42
CA PHE A 136 -14.72 4.86 -18.50
C PHE A 136 -14.87 4.41 -17.04
N PRO A 137 -15.41 3.22 -16.71
CA PRO A 137 -15.49 2.77 -15.32
C PRO A 137 -14.12 2.65 -14.62
N ASN A 138 -13.04 2.52 -15.37
CA ASN A 138 -11.68 2.37 -14.86
C ASN A 138 -10.89 3.70 -14.84
N THR A 139 -11.48 4.82 -15.28
CA THR A 139 -10.82 6.14 -15.27
C THR A 139 -10.93 6.88 -13.94
N VAL A 140 -11.62 6.30 -12.96
CA VAL A 140 -11.83 6.89 -11.65
C VAL A 140 -10.91 6.25 -10.59
N PRO A 141 -10.36 7.02 -9.64
CA PRO A 141 -9.43 6.48 -8.64
C PRO A 141 -9.99 5.34 -7.79
N ASN A 142 -11.31 5.28 -7.56
CA ASN A 142 -11.94 4.24 -6.76
C ASN A 142 -12.16 2.92 -7.51
N ALA A 143 -11.85 2.83 -8.81
CA ALA A 143 -12.04 1.62 -9.60
C ALA A 143 -11.33 0.39 -9.01
N PRO A 144 -10.05 0.47 -8.56
CA PRO A 144 -9.35 -0.70 -8.02
C PRO A 144 -10.02 -1.30 -6.78
N ALA A 145 -10.41 -0.47 -5.81
CA ALA A 145 -11.12 -0.93 -4.60
C ALA A 145 -12.52 -1.47 -4.93
N SER A 146 -13.23 -0.83 -5.86
CA SER A 146 -14.56 -1.26 -6.30
C SER A 146 -14.49 -2.62 -6.99
N ASN A 147 -13.57 -2.78 -7.95
CA ASN A 147 -13.36 -4.02 -8.69
C ASN A 147 -12.95 -5.17 -7.76
N ALA A 148 -12.03 -4.93 -6.82
CA ALA A 148 -11.65 -5.92 -5.81
C ALA A 148 -12.82 -6.30 -4.89
N SER A 149 -13.65 -5.33 -4.46
CA SER A 149 -14.82 -5.61 -3.62
C SER A 149 -15.87 -6.48 -4.31
N ILE A 150 -16.13 -6.21 -5.60
CA ILE A 150 -17.10 -6.97 -6.40
C ILE A 150 -16.57 -8.39 -6.62
N GLU A 151 -15.29 -8.52 -6.95
CA GLU A 151 -14.69 -9.81 -7.25
C GLU A 151 -14.68 -10.76 -6.04
N HIS A 152 -14.45 -10.21 -4.85
CA HIS A 152 -14.29 -10.99 -3.61
C HIS A 152 -15.49 -10.92 -2.67
N ASP A 153 -16.66 -10.46 -3.15
CA ASP A 153 -17.90 -10.29 -2.38
C ASP A 153 -17.73 -9.50 -1.06
N LEU A 154 -16.96 -8.40 -1.10
CA LEU A 154 -16.76 -7.52 0.05
C LEU A 154 -17.85 -6.44 0.06
N LYS A 155 -18.87 -6.62 0.90
CA LYS A 155 -20.06 -5.73 0.97
C LYS A 155 -20.03 -4.77 2.17
N GLY A 156 -18.98 -4.82 2.98
CA GLY A 156 -18.74 -3.86 4.07
C GLY A 156 -18.28 -2.49 3.55
N PRO A 157 -17.71 -1.64 4.43
CA PRO A 157 -17.22 -0.32 4.05
C PRO A 157 -16.21 -0.38 2.90
N ASN A 158 -16.45 0.38 1.83
CA ASN A 158 -15.57 0.51 0.67
C ASN A 158 -15.20 1.98 0.45
N VAL A 159 -13.92 2.33 0.67
CA VAL A 159 -13.43 3.70 0.53
C VAL A 159 -12.07 3.71 -0.16
N THR A 160 -11.84 4.68 -1.05
CA THR A 160 -10.53 4.92 -1.66
C THR A 160 -9.94 6.21 -1.16
N PHE A 161 -8.65 6.18 -0.81
CA PHE A 161 -7.87 7.32 -0.35
C PHE A 161 -6.88 7.76 -1.43
N VAL A 162 -6.84 9.07 -1.67
CA VAL A 162 -5.90 9.70 -2.61
C VAL A 162 -5.20 10.83 -1.87
N GLN A 163 -4.09 10.52 -1.21
CA GLN A 163 -3.33 11.39 -0.32
C GLN A 163 -1.83 11.35 -0.64
N ARG A 164 -1.48 11.42 -1.94
CA ARG A 164 -0.10 11.27 -2.44
C ARG A 164 0.57 10.05 -1.81
N PHE A 165 1.84 10.17 -1.41
CA PHE A 165 2.69 9.11 -0.85
C PHE A 165 2.18 8.46 0.45
N CYS A 166 1.17 9.02 1.10
CA CYS A 166 0.57 8.50 2.34
C CYS A 166 -0.82 7.89 2.13
N SER A 167 -1.22 7.60 0.89
CA SER A 167 -2.59 7.12 0.59
C SER A 167 -2.92 5.80 1.30
N ALA A 168 -1.95 4.87 1.37
CA ALA A 168 -2.15 3.57 2.03
C ALA A 168 -2.26 3.72 3.56
N GLU A 169 -1.52 4.66 4.13
CA GLU A 169 -1.54 4.98 5.54
C GLU A 169 -2.81 5.70 5.95
N SER A 170 -3.33 6.60 5.10
CA SER A 170 -4.66 7.17 5.30
C SER A 170 -5.74 6.08 5.31
N ALA A 171 -5.64 5.10 4.40
CA ALA A 171 -6.54 3.95 4.37
C ALA A 171 -6.42 3.09 5.65
N LEU A 172 -5.19 2.79 6.09
CA LEU A 172 -4.91 2.06 7.33
C LEU A 172 -5.47 2.78 8.55
N PHE A 173 -5.20 4.08 8.67
CA PHE A 173 -5.67 4.90 9.77
C PHE A 173 -7.20 4.84 9.90
N MET A 174 -7.92 4.97 8.79
CA MET A 174 -9.38 4.93 8.78
C MET A 174 -9.95 3.53 8.98
N ALA A 175 -9.33 2.50 8.42
CA ALA A 175 -9.80 1.12 8.58
C ALA A 175 -9.71 0.65 10.04
N ILE A 176 -8.66 1.05 10.76
CA ILE A 176 -8.54 0.76 12.20
C ILE A 176 -9.72 1.39 12.97
N HIS A 177 -10.08 2.65 12.69
CA HIS A 177 -11.25 3.29 13.32
C HIS A 177 -12.57 2.55 13.02
N ILE A 178 -12.79 2.15 11.76
CA ILE A 178 -13.99 1.39 11.38
C ILE A 178 -14.13 0.07 12.15
N LEU A 179 -13.01 -0.63 12.36
CA LEU A 179 -12.99 -1.88 13.12
C LEU A 179 -13.21 -1.64 14.61
N GLU A 180 -12.58 -0.61 15.19
CA GLU A 180 -12.77 -0.22 16.59
C GLU A 180 -14.21 0.23 16.90
N GLU A 181 -14.85 0.94 15.95
CA GLU A 181 -16.27 1.31 16.01
C GLU A 181 -17.22 0.10 15.85
N GLY A 182 -16.68 -1.10 15.58
CA GLY A 182 -17.46 -2.31 15.37
C GLY A 182 -18.30 -2.27 14.08
N ARG A 183 -17.97 -1.41 13.12
CA ARG A 183 -18.70 -1.27 11.84
C ARG A 183 -18.32 -2.33 10.81
N ALA A 184 -17.19 -3.00 11.02
CA ALA A 184 -16.76 -4.18 10.29
C ALA A 184 -16.12 -5.18 11.28
N ASP A 185 -15.97 -6.43 10.84
CA ASP A 185 -15.21 -7.48 11.54
C ASP A 185 -13.82 -7.67 10.90
N ALA A 186 -13.73 -7.46 9.60
CA ALA A 186 -12.51 -7.56 8.80
C ALA A 186 -12.43 -6.44 7.75
N MET A 187 -11.22 -5.98 7.44
CA MET A 187 -10.96 -4.97 6.41
C MET A 187 -9.71 -5.36 5.61
N VAL A 188 -9.83 -5.39 4.27
CA VAL A 188 -8.67 -5.42 3.38
C VAL A 188 -8.15 -4.00 3.22
N VAL A 189 -6.88 -3.77 3.49
CA VAL A 189 -6.29 -2.44 3.58
C VAL A 189 -4.96 -2.39 2.86
N GLY A 190 -4.62 -1.28 2.23
CA GLY A 190 -3.25 -1.09 1.73
C GLY A 190 -3.19 -0.06 0.62
N GLY A 191 -2.29 -0.28 -0.33
CA GLY A 191 -2.11 0.63 -1.46
C GLY A 191 -1.85 -0.09 -2.76
N VAL A 192 -2.22 0.57 -3.86
CA VAL A 192 -2.04 0.08 -5.23
C VAL A 192 -1.71 1.24 -6.17
N ASP A 193 -0.76 1.02 -7.07
CA ASP A 193 -0.47 1.91 -8.20
C ASP A 193 -0.09 1.12 -9.44
N GLU A 194 -0.40 1.70 -10.59
CA GLU A 194 0.24 1.35 -11.86
C GLU A 194 1.28 2.41 -12.24
N LEU A 195 2.22 2.00 -13.10
CA LEU A 195 3.21 2.91 -13.67
C LEU A 195 3.24 2.77 -15.19
N ASN A 196 3.01 3.87 -15.91
CA ASN A 196 3.01 3.89 -17.37
C ASN A 196 4.04 4.90 -17.95
N PRO A 197 4.38 4.81 -19.25
CA PRO A 197 5.31 5.74 -19.90
C PRO A 197 4.91 7.22 -19.82
N ALA A 198 3.61 7.54 -19.93
CA ALA A 198 3.14 8.92 -19.88
C ALA A 198 3.32 9.54 -18.48
N GLN A 199 3.04 8.78 -17.43
CA GLN A 199 3.33 9.17 -16.05
C GLN A 199 4.82 9.42 -15.84
N MET A 200 5.69 8.53 -16.34
CA MET A 200 7.14 8.73 -16.22
C MET A 200 7.60 10.04 -16.90
N ARG A 201 7.09 10.34 -18.10
CA ARG A 201 7.36 11.61 -18.77
C ARG A 201 6.85 12.81 -17.98
N GLY A 202 5.66 12.71 -17.39
CA GLY A 202 5.10 13.75 -16.52
C GLY A 202 5.92 13.96 -15.26
N PHE A 203 6.36 12.89 -14.60
CA PHE A 203 7.24 12.97 -13.43
C PHE A 203 8.59 13.60 -13.79
N MET A 204 9.15 13.28 -14.97
CA MET A 204 10.37 13.91 -15.46
C MET A 204 10.18 15.42 -15.68
N SER A 205 9.11 15.84 -16.37
CA SER A 205 8.86 17.25 -16.66
C SER A 205 8.62 18.10 -15.41
N MET A 206 8.04 17.50 -14.37
CA MET A 206 7.85 18.13 -13.06
C MET A 206 9.09 18.06 -12.15
N GLY A 207 10.21 17.46 -12.61
CA GLY A 207 11.43 17.26 -11.82
C GLY A 207 11.27 16.25 -10.67
N GLN A 208 10.20 15.45 -10.66
CA GLN A 208 9.88 14.52 -9.58
C GLN A 208 10.79 13.30 -9.55
N LEU A 209 11.31 12.86 -10.71
CA LEU A 209 12.29 11.77 -10.76
C LEU A 209 13.55 12.16 -9.95
N SER A 210 14.16 13.31 -10.24
CA SER A 210 15.35 13.76 -9.50
C SER A 210 15.05 14.12 -8.04
N ARG A 211 13.86 14.68 -7.74
CA ARG A 211 13.51 15.19 -6.41
C ARG A 211 13.07 14.12 -5.43
N TYR A 212 12.28 13.14 -5.88
CA TYR A 212 11.58 12.23 -4.99
C TYR A 212 12.08 10.79 -5.07
N ALA A 213 12.62 10.33 -6.22
CA ALA A 213 12.98 8.93 -6.37
C ALA A 213 14.03 8.65 -7.46
N GLY A 214 15.10 7.94 -7.10
CA GLY A 214 15.99 7.31 -8.10
C GLY A 214 15.27 6.33 -9.05
N GLY A 215 14.04 5.89 -8.70
CA GLY A 215 13.08 5.28 -9.61
C GLY A 215 11.69 5.10 -9.02
N PHE A 216 10.66 5.16 -9.86
CA PHE A 216 9.26 4.94 -9.47
C PHE A 216 8.85 3.47 -9.66
N GLY A 217 7.99 2.93 -8.81
CA GLY A 217 7.50 1.55 -8.87
C GLY A 217 6.00 1.44 -9.03
N GLU A 218 5.53 0.26 -9.41
CA GLU A 218 4.11 -0.11 -9.43
C GLU A 218 3.86 -1.40 -8.65
N GLY A 219 2.59 -1.68 -8.38
CA GLY A 219 2.15 -2.91 -7.74
C GLY A 219 1.11 -2.65 -6.66
N ALA A 220 0.98 -3.62 -5.74
CA ALA A 220 0.08 -3.53 -4.60
C ALA A 220 0.73 -4.16 -3.36
N GLY A 221 0.48 -3.57 -2.20
CA GLY A 221 0.78 -4.17 -0.91
C GLY A 221 -0.44 -4.07 -0.01
N LEU A 222 -1.02 -5.21 0.36
CA LEU A 222 -2.28 -5.29 1.08
C LEU A 222 -2.15 -6.11 2.38
N LEU A 223 -2.96 -5.75 3.36
CA LEU A 223 -3.12 -6.38 4.66
C LEU A 223 -4.58 -6.77 4.86
N VAL A 224 -4.81 -7.80 5.67
CA VAL A 224 -6.13 -8.08 6.26
C VAL A 224 -6.07 -7.70 7.74
N LEU A 225 -6.85 -6.70 8.11
CA LEU A 225 -7.07 -6.29 9.49
C LEU A 225 -8.35 -6.93 10.01
N GLU A 226 -8.33 -7.41 11.25
CA GLU A 226 -9.50 -7.95 11.92
C GLU A 226 -9.59 -7.42 13.34
N ARG A 227 -10.82 -7.36 13.86
CA ARG A 227 -10.95 -7.29 15.30
C ARG A 227 -10.39 -8.58 15.91
N ALA A 228 -9.63 -8.46 16.99
CA ALA A 228 -8.94 -9.58 17.59
C ALA A 228 -9.90 -10.66 18.14
N ASP A 229 -11.07 -10.25 18.65
CA ASP A 229 -12.12 -11.16 19.09
C ASP A 229 -12.67 -11.99 17.91
N HIS A 230 -12.88 -11.37 16.76
CA HIS A 230 -13.30 -12.03 15.53
C HIS A 230 -12.24 -13.01 15.03
N ALA A 231 -11.00 -12.56 14.89
CA ALA A 231 -9.87 -13.40 14.47
C ALA A 231 -9.71 -14.64 15.37
N ARG A 232 -9.77 -14.45 16.70
CA ARG A 232 -9.67 -15.57 17.66
C ARG A 232 -10.85 -16.52 17.58
N ARG A 233 -12.09 -16.03 17.46
CA ARG A 233 -13.29 -16.89 17.33
C ARG A 233 -13.21 -17.84 16.15
N ARG A 234 -12.65 -17.39 15.02
CA ARG A 234 -12.48 -18.23 13.81
C ARG A 234 -11.15 -19.00 13.77
N GLY A 235 -10.32 -18.92 14.83
CA GLY A 235 -9.03 -19.61 14.90
C GLY A 235 -7.98 -19.08 13.91
N ALA A 236 -8.04 -17.79 13.56
CA ALA A 236 -7.10 -17.18 12.64
C ALA A 236 -5.66 -17.19 13.18
N ARG A 237 -4.68 -17.36 12.30
CA ARG A 237 -3.28 -17.05 12.63
C ARG A 237 -3.11 -15.53 12.69
N ILE A 238 -2.73 -15.03 13.86
CA ILE A 238 -2.39 -13.61 14.04
C ILE A 238 -0.90 -13.40 13.69
N LEU A 239 -0.64 -12.48 12.75
CA LEU A 239 0.70 -12.12 12.30
C LEU A 239 1.29 -10.98 13.13
N ALA A 240 0.45 -10.02 13.54
CA ALA A 240 0.83 -8.92 14.41
C ALA A 240 -0.41 -8.30 15.08
N GLY A 241 -0.23 -7.73 16.28
CA GLY A 241 -1.18 -6.78 16.86
C GLY A 241 -0.91 -5.36 16.36
N VAL A 242 -1.97 -4.58 16.20
CA VAL A 242 -1.92 -3.15 15.84
C VAL A 242 -2.12 -2.34 17.11
N GLY A 243 -1.15 -1.48 17.44
CA GLY A 243 -1.18 -0.62 18.63
C GLY A 243 -1.52 0.83 18.30
N GLY A 244 -0.84 1.77 18.97
CA GLY A 244 -0.98 3.20 18.74
C GLY A 244 -0.82 3.63 17.28
N ARG A 245 -1.65 4.60 16.87
CA ARG A 245 -1.58 5.29 15.58
C ARG A 245 -1.69 6.80 15.78
N ARG A 246 -0.84 7.56 15.11
CA ARG A 246 -0.82 9.02 15.20
C ARG A 246 -0.68 9.63 13.82
N THR A 247 -1.20 10.84 13.68
CA THR A 247 -1.02 11.65 12.48
C THR A 247 -0.84 13.11 12.85
N VAL A 248 0.04 13.79 12.11
CA VAL A 248 0.19 15.25 12.15
C VAL A 248 0.14 15.78 10.72
N GLY A 249 -0.22 17.06 10.57
CA GLY A 249 -0.16 17.75 9.28
C GLY A 249 1.29 17.99 8.85
N LEU A 250 1.49 18.94 7.94
CA LEU A 250 2.83 19.36 7.53
C LEU A 250 3.72 19.68 8.75
N LEU A 251 4.93 19.14 8.77
CA LEU A 251 5.98 19.58 9.70
C LEU A 251 6.45 20.97 9.24
N VAL A 252 5.92 22.01 9.89
CA VAL A 252 6.18 23.40 9.52
C VAL A 252 7.66 23.73 9.75
N PRO A 253 8.35 24.38 8.79
CA PRO A 253 9.72 24.82 8.97
C PRO A 253 9.91 25.63 10.25
N GLY A 254 10.88 25.24 11.09
CA GLY A 254 11.14 25.84 12.41
C GLY A 254 10.32 25.25 13.58
N ALA A 255 9.31 24.42 13.30
CA ALA A 255 8.49 23.72 14.30
C ALA A 255 8.52 22.19 14.14
N GLU A 256 9.45 21.65 13.34
CA GLU A 256 9.55 20.22 13.02
C GLU A 256 9.72 19.39 14.30
N ARG A 257 10.54 19.87 15.25
CA ARG A 257 10.76 19.18 16.53
C ARG A 257 9.49 18.97 17.33
N GLU A 258 8.57 19.94 17.31
CA GLU A 258 7.28 19.83 18.01
C GLU A 258 6.37 18.82 17.30
N GLY A 259 6.25 18.93 15.97
CA GLY A 259 5.44 18.01 15.18
C GLY A 259 5.90 16.56 15.30
N VAL A 260 7.22 16.32 15.24
CA VAL A 260 7.82 14.99 15.45
C VAL A 260 7.59 14.51 16.88
N ALA A 261 7.72 15.37 17.89
CA ALA A 261 7.44 14.98 19.27
C ALA A 261 5.98 14.56 19.46
N ARG A 262 5.02 15.26 18.85
CA ARG A 262 3.59 14.89 18.87
C ARG A 262 3.30 13.58 18.13
N LEU A 263 4.01 13.35 17.03
CA LEU A 263 3.87 12.13 16.23
C LEU A 263 4.46 10.90 16.93
N LEU A 264 5.54 11.08 17.69
CA LEU A 264 6.28 10.01 18.37
C LEU A 264 6.08 10.01 19.90
N ASP A 265 5.04 10.70 20.39
CA ASP A 265 4.77 10.82 21.82
C ASP A 265 4.34 9.47 22.42
N GLY A 266 5.06 9.02 23.46
CA GLY A 266 4.80 7.75 24.14
C GLY A 266 5.21 6.51 23.35
N GLU A 267 5.99 6.66 22.28
CA GLU A 267 6.48 5.51 21.49
C GLU A 267 7.54 4.72 22.29
N PRO A 268 7.37 3.40 22.49
CA PRO A 268 8.39 2.57 23.13
C PRO A 268 9.63 2.46 22.22
N ALA A 269 10.69 1.82 22.73
CA ALA A 269 11.82 1.42 21.90
C ALA A 269 11.35 0.43 20.83
N ALA A 270 11.15 0.91 19.59
CA ALA A 270 10.93 0.06 18.44
C ALA A 270 12.22 -0.72 18.15
N GLU A 271 12.07 -2.00 17.80
CA GLU A 271 13.17 -2.87 17.39
C GLU A 271 13.38 -2.81 15.86
N LEU A 272 12.32 -2.44 15.12
CA LEU A 272 12.38 -2.29 13.67
C LEU A 272 11.50 -1.13 13.20
N VAL A 273 12.10 -0.23 12.42
CA VAL A 273 11.40 0.89 11.80
C VAL A 273 11.23 0.63 10.31
N SER A 274 10.01 0.81 9.80
CA SER A 274 9.73 0.87 8.37
C SER A 274 9.38 2.29 7.96
N LEU A 275 9.84 2.69 6.77
CA LEU A 275 9.60 4.02 6.21
C LEU A 275 8.89 3.91 4.86
N SER A 276 7.85 4.71 4.67
CA SER A 276 7.27 5.03 3.38
C SER A 276 7.29 6.55 3.16
N GLY A 277 7.12 6.98 1.92
CA GLY A 277 7.12 8.39 1.58
C GLY A 277 8.35 8.88 0.83
N THR A 278 8.60 10.18 0.93
CA THR A 278 9.70 10.91 0.26
C THR A 278 10.86 11.16 1.21
N ALA A 279 12.09 10.97 0.73
CA ALA A 279 13.29 10.90 1.59
C ALA A 279 13.53 12.16 2.43
N ALA A 280 13.34 13.34 1.81
CA ALA A 280 13.52 14.61 2.49
C ALA A 280 12.52 14.79 3.64
N ASP A 281 11.30 14.30 3.45
CA ASP A 281 10.21 14.53 4.39
C ASP A 281 10.29 13.56 5.57
N VAL A 282 10.84 12.35 5.37
CA VAL A 282 11.10 11.42 6.48
C VAL A 282 12.39 11.71 7.24
N ALA A 283 13.30 12.55 6.72
CA ALA A 283 14.60 12.80 7.36
C ALA A 283 14.51 13.30 8.82
N PRO A 284 13.65 14.28 9.17
CA PRO A 284 13.48 14.72 10.56
C PRO A 284 12.97 13.61 11.50
N LEU A 285 12.22 12.64 10.97
CA LEU A 285 11.77 11.47 11.72
C LEU A 285 12.91 10.48 11.94
N VAL A 286 13.70 10.24 10.89
CA VAL A 286 14.83 9.30 10.91
C VAL A 286 15.91 9.72 11.91
N GLU A 287 16.21 11.02 12.02
CA GLU A 287 17.21 11.54 12.97
C GLU A 287 16.89 11.15 14.43
N ARG A 288 15.61 11.17 14.82
CA ARG A 288 15.15 10.81 16.17
C ARG A 288 15.23 9.31 16.46
N LEU A 289 15.26 8.48 15.42
CA LEU A 289 15.27 7.02 15.52
C LEU A 289 16.66 6.44 15.20
N SER A 290 17.71 7.27 15.34
CA SER A 290 19.09 6.85 15.16
C SER A 290 19.43 5.65 16.06
N GLY A 291 20.04 4.63 15.46
CA GLY A 291 20.41 3.39 16.15
C GLY A 291 19.39 2.25 16.06
N ILE A 292 18.18 2.49 15.53
CA ILE A 292 17.19 1.42 15.30
C ILE A 292 17.35 0.87 13.87
N PRO A 293 17.33 -0.46 13.66
CA PRO A 293 17.30 -1.04 12.33
C PRO A 293 16.15 -0.49 11.47
N ARG A 294 16.45 -0.21 10.20
CA ARG A 294 15.51 0.40 9.25
C ARG A 294 15.29 -0.49 8.05
N LEU A 295 14.02 -0.59 7.64
CA LEU A 295 13.58 -1.28 6.43
C LEU A 295 13.05 -0.26 5.43
N GLU A 296 13.64 -0.24 4.23
CA GLU A 296 13.26 0.65 3.14
C GLU A 296 13.01 -0.17 1.87
N THR A 297 11.77 -0.14 1.37
CA THR A 297 11.39 -0.86 0.13
C THR A 297 11.65 -0.05 -1.14
N ALA A 298 11.75 1.27 -1.00
CA ALA A 298 11.93 2.20 -2.13
C ALA A 298 13.17 1.92 -2.99
N PRO A 299 14.38 1.67 -2.43
CA PRO A 299 15.56 1.36 -3.25
C PRO A 299 15.45 0.02 -3.98
N LEU A 300 14.64 -0.89 -3.45
CA LEU A 300 14.51 -2.26 -3.96
C LEU A 300 13.45 -2.34 -5.07
N THR A 301 12.31 -1.70 -4.87
CA THR A 301 11.11 -1.90 -5.70
C THR A 301 10.58 -0.61 -6.33
N GLY A 302 11.19 0.53 -6.02
CA GLY A 302 10.81 1.84 -6.54
C GLY A 302 9.83 2.56 -5.63
N ARG A 303 9.77 3.89 -5.82
CA ARG A 303 8.78 4.71 -5.13
C ARG A 303 7.46 4.76 -5.88
N SER A 304 6.34 4.53 -5.21
CA SER A 304 5.01 4.76 -5.78
C SER A 304 4.23 5.72 -4.89
N LEU A 305 3.12 6.26 -5.37
CA LEU A 305 2.29 7.16 -4.56
C LEU A 305 1.51 6.40 -3.48
N ALA A 306 1.21 5.12 -3.65
CA ALA A 306 0.51 4.27 -2.68
C ALA A 306 1.41 3.18 -2.07
N MET A 307 2.73 3.29 -2.25
CA MET A 307 3.73 2.30 -1.82
C MET A 307 3.78 2.03 -0.31
N GLY A 308 3.12 2.86 0.49
CA GLY A 308 2.91 2.62 1.90
C GLY A 308 2.39 1.21 2.19
N GLY A 309 1.51 0.70 1.33
CA GLY A 309 1.04 -0.68 1.42
C GLY A 309 2.17 -1.71 1.34
N LEU A 310 3.11 -1.53 0.41
CA LEU A 310 4.25 -2.44 0.26
C LEU A 310 5.25 -2.30 1.41
N ALA A 311 5.49 -1.08 1.90
CA ALA A 311 6.34 -0.83 3.06
C ALA A 311 5.75 -1.43 4.36
N LEU A 312 4.42 -1.36 4.53
CA LEU A 312 3.69 -1.99 5.64
C LEU A 312 3.78 -3.52 5.56
N VAL A 313 3.57 -4.11 4.38
CA VAL A 313 3.72 -5.57 4.18
C VAL A 313 5.14 -6.00 4.51
N ALA A 314 6.15 -5.31 3.96
CA ALA A 314 7.55 -5.61 4.21
C ALA A 314 7.93 -5.47 5.69
N HIS A 315 7.36 -4.48 6.39
CA HIS A 315 7.56 -4.28 7.82
C HIS A 315 7.07 -5.48 8.62
N LEU A 316 5.80 -5.84 8.44
CA LEU A 316 5.17 -6.93 9.17
C LEU A 316 5.76 -8.30 8.82
N LEU A 317 6.21 -8.48 7.57
CA LEU A 317 6.90 -9.68 7.11
C LEU A 317 8.24 -9.92 7.81
N SER A 318 8.86 -8.83 8.30
CA SER A 318 10.15 -8.82 8.99
C SER A 318 10.05 -8.72 10.51
N LEU A 319 8.85 -8.55 11.08
CA LEU A 319 8.66 -8.56 12.53
C LEU A 319 8.62 -9.99 13.07
N THR A 320 9.48 -10.29 14.04
CA THR A 320 9.46 -11.55 14.80
C THR A 320 8.39 -11.50 15.91
N GLY A 321 8.01 -12.67 16.43
CA GLY A 321 7.05 -12.75 17.53
C GLY A 321 7.51 -11.97 18.77
N GLY A 322 6.65 -11.10 19.28
CA GLY A 322 6.91 -10.22 20.42
C GLY A 322 7.58 -8.89 20.06
N ALA A 323 8.24 -8.78 18.91
CA ALA A 323 9.03 -7.60 18.55
C ALA A 323 8.16 -6.37 18.26
N HIS A 324 8.61 -5.21 18.73
CA HIS A 324 7.92 -3.94 18.51
C HIS A 324 8.37 -3.26 17.22
N GLY A 325 7.41 -3.03 16.31
CA GLY A 325 7.62 -2.33 15.04
C GLY A 325 7.01 -0.93 15.04
N LEU A 326 7.69 0.03 14.41
CA LEU A 326 7.18 1.37 14.12
C LEU A 326 7.20 1.63 12.61
N HIS A 327 6.04 1.87 12.01
CA HIS A 327 5.95 2.31 10.62
C HIS A 327 5.71 3.82 10.57
N LEU A 328 6.52 4.52 9.79
CA LEU A 328 6.40 5.95 9.57
C LEU A 328 6.19 6.28 8.10
N ALA A 329 5.31 7.23 7.84
CA ALA A 329 5.03 7.71 6.50
C ALA A 329 5.04 9.24 6.46
N ALA A 330 5.54 9.79 5.37
CA ALA A 330 5.51 11.22 5.11
C ALA A 330 5.20 11.52 3.64
N SER A 331 4.36 12.53 3.43
CA SER A 331 4.14 13.16 2.14
C SER A 331 4.71 14.58 2.18
N PRO A 332 5.24 15.13 1.07
CA PRO A 332 5.92 16.44 1.08
C PRO A 332 5.11 17.60 1.67
N GLU A 333 3.79 17.60 1.47
CA GLU A 333 2.89 18.61 2.00
C GLU A 333 2.14 18.13 3.27
N GLY A 334 2.63 17.05 3.88
CA GLY A 334 1.88 16.23 4.83
C GLY A 334 0.77 15.40 4.16
N PRO A 335 0.02 14.62 4.94
CA PRO A 335 0.22 14.36 6.37
C PRO A 335 1.41 13.44 6.65
N TYR A 336 1.74 13.32 7.92
CA TYR A 336 2.67 12.36 8.47
C TYR A 336 1.90 11.34 9.31
N TYR A 337 2.36 10.09 9.31
CA TYR A 337 1.77 9.02 10.09
C TYR A 337 2.80 8.23 10.88
N ALA A 338 2.36 7.70 12.02
CA ALA A 338 3.06 6.70 12.80
C ALA A 338 2.09 5.59 13.19
N PHE A 339 2.50 4.33 12.98
CA PHE A 339 1.73 3.15 13.37
C PHE A 339 2.62 2.17 14.14
N ARG A 340 2.10 1.65 15.23
CA ARG A 340 2.76 0.66 16.06
C ARG A 340 2.24 -0.73 15.75
N PHE A 341 3.17 -1.67 15.70
CA PHE A 341 2.86 -3.08 15.55
C PHE A 341 3.62 -3.90 16.58
N ARG A 342 3.07 -5.04 16.95
CA ARG A 342 3.77 -6.06 17.74
C ARG A 342 3.66 -7.39 17.02
N GLY A 343 4.78 -8.00 16.64
CA GLY A 343 4.77 -9.24 15.89
C GLY A 343 4.17 -10.41 16.68
N GLY A 344 3.51 -11.34 16.00
CA GLY A 344 2.83 -12.49 16.62
C GLY A 344 1.48 -12.15 17.26
N ASP A 345 0.88 -13.14 17.94
CA ASP A 345 -0.38 -12.97 18.69
C ASP A 345 -0.10 -12.31 20.05
N PRO A 346 -0.60 -11.09 20.31
CA PRO A 346 -0.40 -10.41 21.58
C PRO A 346 -0.97 -11.14 22.80
N ALA A 347 -1.93 -12.06 22.61
CA ALA A 347 -2.51 -12.84 23.70
C ALA A 347 -1.68 -14.08 24.09
N GLN A 348 -0.67 -14.45 23.30
CA GLN A 348 0.21 -15.60 23.56
C GLN A 348 1.55 -15.20 24.20
N SER A 349 1.71 -13.92 24.51
CA SER A 349 2.96 -13.30 24.98
C SER A 349 2.86 -12.72 26.38
#